data_AF-A0A7S1J3N1-F1
#
_entry.id   AF-A0A7S1J3N1-F1
#
_cell.length_a   1.000
_cell.length_b   1.000
_cell.length_c   1.000
_cell.angle_alpha   90.00
_cell.angle_beta   90.00
_cell.angle_gamma   90.00
#
_symmetry.space_group_name_H-M   'P 1'
#
loop_
_entity.id
_entity.type
_entity.pdbx_description
1 polymer ?
#
loop_
_entity_poly.entity_id
_entity_poly.type
_entity_poly.pdbx_seq_one_letter_code
_entity_poly.pdbx_strand_id
1 'polypeptide(L)'
;PRTELDQKVFHLLAHIVESEKYNHKYYTHDDSMTHLLIDFIVLEKLVEEFLPEVSKHIKVHSTTNPIMTYVGAKWFIPIFIDCLPPDVLVTVWDMYIRHGIVTLFWVALMVFNECQAEILGLADVEIMTAISRGTKKMTKGSITGPFMEDVRERVTLTSIKELREIVRKEQFGMLRPTSHLRHCDVFNLDGCSLM
;
A
#
# COMPACT_ATOMS: atom_id res chain seq x y z
N PRO A 1 9.19 36.57 -2.80
CA PRO A 1 9.37 35.42 -3.74
C PRO A 1 9.40 34.06 -3.04
N ARG A 2 10.27 33.84 -2.04
CA ARG A 2 10.37 32.54 -1.33
C ARG A 2 9.10 32.21 -0.53
N THR A 3 8.56 33.19 0.18
CA THR A 3 7.34 33.06 0.99
C THR A 3 6.08 32.69 0.21
N GLU A 4 5.94 33.15 -1.04
CA GLU A 4 4.78 32.82 -1.89
C GLU A 4 4.85 31.37 -2.39
N LEU A 5 6.04 30.90 -2.76
CA LEU A 5 6.26 29.51 -3.12
C LEU A 5 6.01 28.59 -1.91
N ASP A 6 6.54 28.95 -0.75
CA ASP A 6 6.36 28.19 0.49
C ASP A 6 4.86 28.05 0.83
N GLN A 7 4.08 29.13 0.66
CA GLN A 7 2.63 29.09 0.82
C GLN A 7 1.96 28.15 -0.19
N LYS A 8 2.33 28.20 -1.48
CA LYS A 8 1.75 27.31 -2.50
C LYS A 8 2.04 25.84 -2.20
N VAL A 9 3.26 25.52 -1.79
CA VAL A 9 3.67 24.16 -1.38
C VAL A 9 2.88 23.71 -0.17
N PHE A 10 2.74 24.56 0.85
CA PHE A 10 1.95 24.25 2.04
C PHE A 10 0.49 23.94 1.70
N HIS A 11 -0.16 24.77 0.87
CA HIS A 11 -1.54 24.53 0.46
C HIS A 11 -1.70 23.24 -0.38
N LEU A 12 -0.72 22.93 -1.24
CA LEU A 12 -0.73 21.68 -1.99
C LEU A 12 -0.65 20.46 -1.05
N LEU A 13 0.25 20.51 -0.05
CA LEU A 13 0.38 19.43 0.94
C LEU A 13 -0.90 19.27 1.78
N ALA A 14 -1.47 20.37 2.26
CA ALA A 14 -2.75 20.35 2.97
C ALA A 14 -3.86 19.72 2.10
N HIS A 15 -3.94 20.13 0.83
CA HIS A 15 -4.91 19.56 -0.11
C HIS A 15 -4.70 18.06 -0.36
N ILE A 16 -3.45 17.59 -0.45
CA ILE A 16 -3.13 16.16 -0.57
C ILE A 16 -3.61 15.37 0.67
N VAL A 17 -3.46 15.93 1.87
CA VAL A 17 -3.84 15.30 3.15
C VAL A 17 -5.36 15.34 3.39
N GLU A 18 -6.06 16.34 2.89
CA GLU A 18 -7.50 16.51 3.15
C GLU A 18 -8.40 15.92 2.06
N SER A 19 -7.90 15.81 0.83
CA SER A 19 -8.70 15.40 -0.33
C SER A 19 -8.79 13.87 -0.49
N GLU A 20 -10.02 13.37 -0.65
CA GLU A 20 -10.31 11.95 -0.92
C GLU A 20 -9.64 11.42 -2.21
N LYS A 21 -9.34 12.32 -3.16
CA LYS A 21 -8.62 11.95 -4.39
C LYS A 21 -7.22 11.42 -4.08
N TYR A 22 -6.52 12.05 -3.14
CA TYR A 22 -5.10 11.85 -2.91
C TYR A 22 -4.83 10.89 -1.76
N ASN A 23 -5.70 10.84 -0.75
CA ASN A 23 -5.61 9.87 0.31
C ASN A 23 -6.99 9.33 0.69
N HIS A 24 -7.03 8.13 1.27
CA HIS A 24 -8.27 7.49 1.66
C HIS A 24 -8.52 7.72 3.14
N LYS A 25 -8.49 8.98 3.60
CA LYS A 25 -8.63 9.32 5.03
C LYS A 25 -7.55 8.65 5.90
N TYR A 26 -6.31 8.60 5.41
CA TYR A 26 -5.21 7.98 6.17
C TYR A 26 -4.82 8.80 7.40
N TYR A 27 -5.11 10.10 7.40
CA TYR A 27 -4.64 11.05 8.41
C TYR A 27 -5.76 11.58 9.31
N THR A 28 -6.94 10.94 9.29
CA THR A 28 -8.05 11.35 10.15
C THR A 28 -7.78 11.00 11.61
N HIS A 29 -8.38 11.75 12.53
CA HIS A 29 -8.26 11.57 13.98
C HIS A 29 -8.93 10.28 14.53
N ASP A 30 -9.23 9.30 13.68
CA ASP A 30 -9.64 7.99 14.19
C ASP A 30 -8.36 7.22 14.58
N ASP A 31 -8.32 6.70 15.81
CA ASP A 31 -7.14 6.02 16.35
C ASP A 31 -6.88 4.65 15.71
N SER A 32 -7.66 4.27 14.69
CA SER A 32 -7.68 2.90 14.16
C SER A 32 -6.90 2.74 12.85
N MET A 33 -6.61 3.83 12.12
CA MET A 33 -6.01 3.78 10.78
C MET A 33 -6.73 2.79 9.85
N THR A 34 -8.03 2.57 10.09
CA THR A 34 -8.81 1.50 9.45
C THR A 34 -8.77 1.61 7.94
N HIS A 35 -8.84 2.83 7.41
CA HIS A 35 -8.81 3.06 5.98
C HIS A 35 -7.49 2.69 5.30
N LEU A 36 -6.37 2.92 6.00
CA LEU A 36 -5.04 2.53 5.53
C LEU A 36 -4.89 1.02 5.55
N LEU A 37 -5.34 0.37 6.62
CA LEU A 37 -5.32 -1.09 6.75
C LEU A 37 -6.19 -1.78 5.69
N ILE A 38 -7.37 -1.22 5.38
CA ILE A 38 -8.20 -1.70 4.26
C ILE A 38 -7.40 -1.65 2.95
N ASP A 39 -6.65 -0.58 2.72
CA ASP A 39 -5.86 -0.45 1.49
C ASP A 39 -4.67 -1.43 1.43
N PHE A 40 -4.13 -1.86 2.55
CA PHE A 40 -3.15 -2.96 2.58
C PHE A 40 -3.77 -4.29 2.18
N ILE A 41 -5.01 -4.57 2.62
CA ILE A 41 -5.74 -5.78 2.21
C ILE A 41 -6.14 -5.70 0.73
N VAL A 42 -6.54 -4.52 0.24
CA VAL A 42 -6.81 -4.29 -1.19
C VAL A 42 -5.55 -4.56 -2.00
N LEU A 43 -4.38 -4.07 -1.56
CA LEU A 43 -3.11 -4.35 -2.20
C LEU A 43 -2.81 -5.86 -2.21
N GLU A 44 -3.07 -6.59 -1.12
CA GLU A 44 -2.90 -8.04 -1.07
C GLU A 44 -3.78 -8.76 -2.12
N LYS A 45 -5.06 -8.39 -2.23
CA LYS A 45 -5.96 -8.93 -3.26
C LYS A 45 -5.46 -8.62 -4.68
N LEU A 46 -4.92 -7.42 -4.91
CA LEU A 46 -4.33 -7.07 -6.21
C LEU A 46 -3.05 -7.88 -6.50
N VAL A 47 -2.20 -8.11 -5.51
CA VAL A 47 -1.02 -8.98 -5.68
C VAL A 47 -1.44 -10.41 -5.98
N GLU A 48 -2.51 -10.91 -5.35
CA GLU A 48 -3.11 -12.21 -5.68
C GLU A 48 -3.65 -12.29 -7.11
N GLU A 49 -4.25 -11.21 -7.61
CA GLU A 49 -4.79 -11.14 -8.97
C GLU A 49 -3.71 -11.04 -10.05
N PHE A 50 -2.69 -10.19 -9.85
CA PHE A 50 -1.67 -9.90 -10.86
C PHE A 50 -0.43 -10.78 -10.75
N LEU A 51 -0.07 -11.21 -9.53
CA LEU A 51 1.16 -11.95 -9.21
C LEU A 51 0.84 -13.14 -8.29
N PRO A 52 -0.02 -14.08 -8.72
CA PRO A 52 -0.58 -15.13 -7.86
C PRO A 52 0.48 -16.00 -7.19
N GLU A 53 1.58 -16.32 -7.89
CA GLU A 53 2.69 -17.09 -7.34
C GLU A 53 3.40 -16.35 -6.20
N VAL A 54 3.57 -15.03 -6.32
CA VAL A 54 4.14 -14.19 -5.26
C VAL A 54 3.20 -14.15 -4.05
N SER A 55 1.90 -13.93 -4.28
CA SER A 55 0.90 -13.92 -3.21
C SER A 55 0.87 -15.23 -2.43
N LYS A 56 0.79 -16.35 -3.15
CA LYS A 56 0.81 -17.70 -2.56
C LYS A 56 2.09 -17.94 -1.76
N HIS A 57 3.24 -17.56 -2.31
CA HIS A 57 4.53 -17.74 -1.64
C HIS A 57 4.62 -16.92 -0.35
N ILE A 58 4.23 -15.65 -0.39
CA ILE A 58 4.18 -14.77 0.80
C ILE A 58 3.25 -15.36 1.85
N LYS A 59 2.04 -15.81 1.49
CA LYS A 59 1.07 -16.40 2.44
C LYS A 59 1.61 -17.66 3.12
N VAL A 60 2.41 -18.47 2.43
CA VAL A 60 3.00 -19.70 3.00
C VAL A 60 4.21 -19.40 3.90
N HIS A 61 5.06 -18.44 3.50
CA HIS A 61 6.38 -18.23 4.12
C HIS A 61 6.47 -16.98 5.01
N SER A 62 5.36 -16.29 5.26
CA SER A 62 5.29 -15.09 6.12
C SER A 62 4.43 -15.37 7.34
N THR A 63 4.94 -16.23 8.22
CA THR A 63 4.14 -16.79 9.34
C THR A 63 4.16 -15.92 10.59
N THR A 64 5.14 -15.02 10.69
CA THR A 64 5.44 -14.30 11.93
C THR A 64 5.04 -12.82 11.90
N ASN A 65 4.93 -12.20 10.71
CA ASN A 65 4.60 -10.77 10.58
C ASN A 65 3.76 -10.50 9.32
N PRO A 66 2.77 -9.58 9.37
CA PRO A 66 2.04 -9.15 8.19
C PRO A 66 2.96 -8.28 7.30
N ILE A 67 3.74 -8.92 6.43
CA ILE A 67 4.68 -8.28 5.49
C ILE A 67 4.00 -7.12 4.75
N MET A 68 2.75 -7.32 4.31
CA MET A 68 1.98 -6.33 3.57
C MET A 68 1.78 -5.03 4.37
N THR A 69 1.49 -5.13 5.67
CA THR A 69 1.33 -3.97 6.56
C THR A 69 2.64 -3.20 6.71
N TYR A 70 3.75 -3.93 6.87
CA TYR A 70 5.07 -3.31 7.03
C TYR A 70 5.50 -2.55 5.77
N VAL A 71 5.48 -3.22 4.61
CA VAL A 71 5.91 -2.60 3.34
C VAL A 71 4.91 -1.54 2.89
N GLY A 72 3.61 -1.78 3.08
CA GLY A 72 2.54 -0.85 2.75
C GLY A 72 2.65 0.47 3.52
N ALA A 73 2.95 0.43 4.83
CA ALA A 73 3.12 1.65 5.64
C ALA A 73 4.30 2.50 5.16
N LYS A 74 5.40 1.87 4.71
CA LYS A 74 6.56 2.54 4.11
C LYS A 74 6.28 3.17 2.75
N TRP A 75 5.21 2.77 2.09
CA TRP A 75 4.88 3.22 0.75
C TRP A 75 3.75 4.25 0.75
N PHE A 76 2.66 3.94 1.45
CA PHE A 76 1.39 4.67 1.31
C PHE A 76 1.37 5.95 2.14
N ILE A 77 1.93 5.92 3.35
CA ILE A 77 2.01 7.12 4.21
C ILE A 77 2.98 8.14 3.61
N PRO A 78 4.28 7.83 3.36
CA PRO A 78 5.21 8.82 2.85
C PRO A 78 5.15 9.00 1.32
N ILE A 79 4.22 8.35 0.62
CA ILE A 79 4.09 8.42 -0.85
C ILE A 79 5.46 8.08 -1.50
N PHE A 80 6.04 6.96 -1.07
CA PHE A 80 7.32 6.42 -1.54
C PHE A 80 8.58 7.31 -1.40
N ILE A 81 8.53 8.45 -0.70
CA ILE A 81 9.63 9.44 -0.64
C ILE A 81 10.99 8.84 -0.23
N ASP A 82 11.02 7.85 0.66
CA ASP A 82 12.26 7.30 1.23
C ASP A 82 12.76 6.00 0.56
N CYS A 83 11.96 5.40 -0.32
CA CYS A 83 12.21 4.06 -0.85
C CYS A 83 12.60 4.03 -2.33
N LEU A 84 12.10 4.93 -3.18
CA LEU A 84 12.42 4.93 -4.62
C LEU A 84 13.68 5.73 -4.98
N PRO A 85 14.36 5.42 -6.10
CA PRO A 85 15.37 6.30 -6.69
C PRO A 85 14.79 7.68 -7.05
N PRO A 86 15.57 8.78 -6.94
CA PRO A 86 15.04 10.14 -7.10
C PRO A 86 14.35 10.41 -8.44
N ASP A 87 14.87 9.89 -9.54
CA ASP A 87 14.33 10.09 -10.89
C ASP A 87 13.01 9.35 -11.12
N VAL A 88 12.87 8.16 -10.52
CA VAL A 88 11.61 7.40 -10.48
C VAL A 88 10.62 8.07 -9.55
N LEU A 89 11.06 8.51 -8.36
CA LEU A 89 10.24 9.17 -7.36
C LEU A 89 9.53 10.40 -7.95
N VAL A 90 10.26 11.29 -8.64
CA VAL A 90 9.65 12.47 -9.28
C VAL A 90 8.57 12.06 -10.28
N THR A 91 8.82 11.01 -11.06
CA THR A 91 7.84 10.51 -12.04
C THR A 91 6.60 9.94 -11.36
N VAL A 92 6.78 9.22 -10.25
CA VAL A 92 5.68 8.70 -9.42
C VAL A 92 4.87 9.85 -8.81
N TRP A 93 5.52 10.92 -8.36
CA TRP A 93 4.84 12.11 -7.84
C TRP A 93 4.05 12.85 -8.93
N ASP A 94 4.59 12.97 -10.15
CA ASP A 94 3.84 13.53 -11.28
C ASP A 94 2.57 12.71 -11.58
N MET A 95 2.70 11.38 -11.57
CA MET A 95 1.56 10.46 -11.72
C MET A 95 0.57 10.60 -10.57
N TYR A 96 1.04 10.69 -9.34
CA TYR A 96 0.20 10.83 -8.15
C TYR A 96 -0.59 12.13 -8.14
N ILE A 97 0.02 13.26 -8.49
CA ILE A 97 -0.68 14.55 -8.61
C ILE A 97 -1.77 14.46 -9.70
N ARG A 98 -1.49 13.76 -10.81
CA ARG A 98 -2.46 13.59 -11.90
C ARG A 98 -3.63 12.67 -11.51
N HIS A 99 -3.32 11.45 -11.07
CA HIS A 99 -4.29 10.35 -10.93
C HIS A 99 -4.77 10.12 -9.49
N GLY A 100 -4.07 10.65 -8.50
CA GLY A 100 -4.38 10.48 -7.09
C GLY A 100 -3.89 9.14 -6.52
N ILE A 101 -4.58 8.68 -5.47
CA ILE A 101 -4.19 7.56 -4.62
C ILE A 101 -4.01 6.22 -5.35
N VAL A 102 -4.71 6.02 -6.46
CA VAL A 102 -4.59 4.80 -7.28
C VAL A 102 -3.14 4.54 -7.73
N THR A 103 -2.36 5.62 -7.89
CA THR A 103 -0.94 5.55 -8.24
C THR A 103 -0.13 4.72 -7.26
N LEU A 104 -0.46 4.75 -5.96
CA LEU A 104 0.26 4.02 -4.94
C LEU A 104 0.15 2.51 -5.15
N PHE A 105 -1.04 2.03 -5.54
CA PHE A 105 -1.29 0.63 -5.86
C PHE A 105 -0.53 0.19 -7.12
N TRP A 106 -0.55 1.03 -8.16
CA TRP A 106 0.20 0.74 -9.39
C TRP A 106 1.68 0.56 -9.11
N VAL A 107 2.28 1.51 -8.40
CA VAL A 107 3.72 1.48 -8.09
C VAL A 107 4.05 0.30 -7.17
N ALA A 108 3.21 0.00 -6.18
CA ALA A 108 3.40 -1.17 -5.33
C ALA A 108 3.40 -2.48 -6.14
N LEU A 109 2.47 -2.65 -7.09
CA LEU A 109 2.46 -3.81 -8.00
C LEU A 109 3.72 -3.88 -8.87
N MET A 110 4.22 -2.73 -9.35
CA MET A 110 5.47 -2.71 -10.12
C MET A 110 6.66 -3.14 -9.26
N VAL A 111 6.71 -2.73 -7.99
CA VAL A 111 7.76 -3.17 -7.06
C VAL A 111 7.71 -4.68 -6.85
N PHE A 112 6.53 -5.26 -6.63
CA PHE A 112 6.39 -6.72 -6.49
C PHE A 112 6.81 -7.47 -7.76
N ASN A 113 6.44 -6.96 -8.93
CA ASN A 113 6.86 -7.53 -10.21
C ASN A 113 8.39 -7.45 -10.40
N GLU A 114 9.01 -6.33 -10.06
CA GLU A 114 10.47 -6.14 -10.14
C GLU A 114 11.25 -7.12 -9.26
N CYS A 115 10.72 -7.49 -8.10
CA CYS A 115 11.36 -8.42 -7.16
C CYS A 115 10.76 -9.83 -7.12
N GLN A 116 9.81 -10.15 -8.01
CA GLN A 116 9.10 -11.43 -8.03
C GLN A 116 10.06 -12.64 -8.03
N ALA A 117 11.05 -12.63 -8.93
CA ALA A 117 11.99 -13.74 -9.05
C ALA A 117 12.82 -13.96 -7.78
N GLU A 118 13.11 -12.88 -7.05
CA GLU A 118 13.84 -12.91 -5.79
C GLU A 118 12.96 -13.43 -4.65
N ILE A 119 11.70 -12.98 -4.57
CA ILE A 119 10.75 -13.40 -3.52
C ILE A 119 10.53 -14.92 -3.52
N LEU A 120 10.38 -15.54 -4.71
CA LEU A 120 10.02 -16.95 -4.85
C LEU A 120 11.08 -17.95 -4.30
N GLY A 121 12.24 -17.46 -3.86
CA GLY A 121 13.29 -18.27 -3.23
C GLY A 121 13.56 -17.93 -1.76
N LEU A 122 12.80 -17.02 -1.14
CA LEU A 122 13.08 -16.46 0.18
C LEU A 122 11.95 -16.71 1.19
N ALA A 123 12.22 -16.52 2.49
CA ALA A 123 11.21 -16.66 3.55
C ALA A 123 11.25 -15.51 4.58
N ASP A 124 10.12 -15.27 5.25
CA ASP A 124 9.92 -14.31 6.34
C ASP A 124 10.61 -12.94 6.11
N VAL A 125 11.65 -12.62 6.89
CA VAL A 125 12.34 -11.32 6.88
C VAL A 125 13.10 -11.06 5.58
N GLU A 126 13.51 -12.12 4.89
CA GLU A 126 14.26 -12.02 3.64
C GLU A 126 13.37 -11.53 2.51
N ILE A 127 12.08 -11.90 2.51
CA ILE A 127 11.07 -11.38 1.59
C ILE A 127 10.95 -9.86 1.76
N MET A 128 10.84 -9.36 3.00
CA MET A 128 10.78 -7.91 3.26
C MET A 128 12.04 -7.19 2.77
N THR A 129 13.20 -7.83 2.91
CA THR A 129 14.49 -7.29 2.44
C THR A 129 14.54 -7.28 0.91
N ALA A 130 14.05 -8.32 0.24
CA ALA A 130 13.95 -8.38 -1.22
C ALA A 130 13.03 -7.30 -1.78
N ILE A 131 11.86 -7.11 -1.17
CA ILE A 131 10.92 -6.03 -1.53
C ILE A 131 11.58 -4.65 -1.35
N SER A 132 12.26 -4.44 -0.23
CA SER A 132 12.99 -3.20 0.03
C SER A 132 14.09 -2.96 -1.02
N ARG A 133 14.84 -3.99 -1.41
CA ARG A 133 15.81 -3.89 -2.52
C ARG A 133 15.13 -3.65 -3.86
N GLY A 134 13.97 -4.26 -4.10
CA GLY A 134 13.13 -4.04 -5.28
C GLY A 134 12.81 -2.57 -5.48
N THR A 135 12.36 -1.88 -4.42
CA THR A 135 12.11 -0.43 -4.49
C THR A 135 13.33 0.38 -4.94
N LYS A 136 14.55 -0.02 -4.52
CA LYS A 136 15.81 0.64 -4.90
C LYS A 136 16.28 0.30 -6.30
N LYS A 137 15.87 -0.85 -6.86
CA LYS A 137 16.20 -1.28 -8.23
C LYS A 137 15.27 -0.69 -9.29
N MET A 138 14.11 -0.17 -8.88
CA MET A 138 13.12 0.43 -9.79
C MET A 138 13.77 1.44 -10.73
N THR A 139 13.39 1.38 -12.01
CA THR A 139 13.79 2.36 -13.02
C THR A 139 12.55 3.01 -13.64
N LYS A 140 12.73 4.06 -14.44
CA LYS A 140 11.62 4.61 -15.23
C LYS A 140 10.99 3.56 -16.16
N GLY A 141 11.79 2.62 -16.68
CA GLY A 141 11.31 1.51 -17.48
C GLY A 141 10.35 0.59 -16.71
N SER A 142 10.61 0.39 -15.41
CA SER A 142 9.74 -0.42 -14.53
C SER A 142 8.32 0.15 -14.40
N ILE A 143 8.12 1.47 -14.65
CA ILE A 143 6.81 2.14 -14.55
C ILE A 143 6.23 2.59 -15.91
N THR A 144 6.79 2.11 -17.02
CA THR A 144 6.30 2.40 -18.39
C THR A 144 6.17 1.16 -19.26
N GLY A 145 6.39 -0.04 -18.73
CA GLY A 145 6.31 -1.29 -19.49
C GLY A 145 4.88 -1.81 -19.70
N PRO A 146 4.69 -2.86 -20.52
CA PRO A 146 3.37 -3.44 -20.81
C PRO A 146 2.61 -3.91 -19.58
N PHE A 147 3.31 -4.41 -18.57
CA PHE A 147 2.71 -4.81 -17.29
C PHE A 147 2.07 -3.61 -16.57
N MET A 148 2.71 -2.44 -16.62
CA MET A 148 2.14 -1.21 -16.06
C MET A 148 0.90 -0.76 -16.83
N GLU A 149 0.86 -0.95 -18.15
CA GLU A 149 -0.31 -0.61 -18.97
C GLU A 149 -1.52 -1.46 -18.59
N ASP A 150 -1.35 -2.79 -18.48
CA ASP A 150 -2.41 -3.71 -18.00
C ASP A 150 -2.89 -3.33 -16.59
N VAL A 151 -1.95 -3.05 -15.68
CA VAL A 151 -2.28 -2.60 -14.32
C VAL A 151 -3.06 -1.29 -14.33
N ARG A 152 -2.71 -0.30 -15.16
CA ARG A 152 -3.44 0.97 -15.24
C ARG A 152 -4.83 0.83 -15.83
N GLU A 153 -5.02 -0.09 -16.78
CA GLU A 153 -6.31 -0.35 -17.39
C GLU A 153 -7.30 -0.98 -16.40
N ARG A 154 -6.82 -1.93 -15.59
CA ARG A 154 -7.65 -2.73 -14.67
C ARG A 154 -7.77 -2.12 -13.28
N VAL A 155 -6.70 -1.49 -12.77
CA VAL A 155 -6.67 -0.86 -11.45
C VAL A 155 -6.99 0.62 -11.61
N THR A 156 -8.27 0.96 -11.57
CA THR A 156 -8.75 2.35 -11.64
C THR A 156 -9.17 2.83 -10.26
N LEU A 157 -9.38 4.15 -10.10
CA LEU A 157 -9.92 4.66 -8.84
C LEU A 157 -11.29 4.05 -8.51
N THR A 158 -12.09 3.75 -9.53
CA THR A 158 -13.40 3.08 -9.39
C THR A 158 -13.23 1.65 -8.88
N SER A 159 -12.37 0.85 -9.49
CA SER A 159 -12.17 -0.54 -9.04
C SER A 159 -11.53 -0.61 -7.64
N ILE A 160 -10.63 0.33 -7.30
CA ILE A 160 -10.12 0.46 -5.93
C ILE A 160 -11.25 0.78 -4.93
N LYS A 161 -12.17 1.69 -5.27
CA LYS A 161 -13.33 1.99 -4.42
C LYS A 161 -14.23 0.76 -4.22
N GLU A 162 -14.48 -0.01 -5.28
CA GLU A 162 -15.25 -1.25 -5.20
C GLU A 162 -14.56 -2.31 -4.32
N LEU A 163 -13.25 -2.52 -4.51
CA LEU A 163 -12.45 -3.43 -3.70
C LEU A 163 -12.44 -3.04 -2.21
N ARG A 164 -12.36 -1.75 -1.90
CA ARG A 164 -12.47 -1.24 -0.52
C ARG A 164 -13.81 -1.62 0.11
N GLU A 165 -14.91 -1.50 -0.62
CA GLU A 165 -16.24 -1.88 -0.13
C GLU A 165 -16.36 -3.39 0.09
N ILE A 166 -15.77 -4.20 -0.79
CA ILE A 166 -15.71 -5.67 -0.62
C ILE A 166 -14.94 -6.00 0.65
N VAL A 167 -13.72 -5.46 0.80
CA VAL A 167 -12.87 -5.69 1.98
C VAL A 167 -13.57 -5.24 3.27
N ARG A 168 -14.23 -4.08 3.27
CA ARG A 168 -15.04 -3.62 4.41
C ARG A 168 -16.10 -4.65 4.78
N LYS A 169 -16.87 -5.14 3.81
CA LYS A 169 -17.93 -6.12 4.08
C LYS A 169 -17.37 -7.45 4.59
N GLU A 170 -16.24 -7.90 4.08
CA GLU A 170 -15.58 -9.13 4.57
C GLU A 170 -15.12 -8.99 6.03
N GLN A 171 -14.50 -7.85 6.38
CA GLN A 171 -13.99 -7.61 7.74
C GLN A 171 -15.10 -7.29 8.76
N PHE A 172 -16.09 -6.47 8.38
CA PHE A 172 -17.20 -6.08 9.27
C PHE A 172 -18.39 -7.06 9.25
N GLY A 173 -18.53 -7.88 8.21
CA GLY A 173 -19.57 -8.91 8.10
C GLY A 173 -19.32 -10.15 8.94
N MET A 174 -18.09 -10.39 9.40
CA MET A 174 -17.78 -11.45 10.38
C MET A 174 -18.18 -11.10 11.81
N LEU A 175 -18.43 -9.84 12.15
CA LEU A 175 -18.94 -9.43 13.46
C LEU A 175 -20.47 -9.64 13.53
N ARG A 176 -20.90 -10.90 13.76
CA ARG A 176 -22.25 -11.17 14.27
C ARG A 176 -22.40 -10.51 15.66
N PRO A 177 -23.59 -10.02 16.02
CA PRO A 177 -23.78 -9.31 17.28
C PRO A 177 -23.80 -10.31 18.44
N THR A 178 -22.64 -10.57 19.04
CA THR A 178 -22.60 -11.00 20.43
C THR A 178 -22.45 -9.76 21.28
N SER A 179 -23.56 -9.40 21.91
CA SER A 179 -23.68 -8.40 22.96
C SER A 179 -22.52 -8.48 23.95
N HIS A 180 -21.90 -7.32 24.17
CA HIS A 180 -20.84 -7.03 25.15
C HIS A 180 -19.45 -7.56 24.78
N LEU A 181 -18.63 -6.73 24.12
CA LEU A 181 -17.19 -6.60 24.36
C LEU A 181 -16.68 -5.31 23.67
N ARG A 182 -15.69 -4.67 24.30
CA ARG A 182 -15.27 -3.28 24.03
C ARG A 182 -14.42 -3.16 22.77
N HIS A 183 -14.36 -1.93 22.28
CA HIS A 183 -13.89 -1.44 20.99
C HIS A 183 -12.37 -1.57 20.70
N CYS A 184 -11.66 -2.62 21.19
CA CYS A 184 -10.18 -2.68 21.11
C CYS A 184 -9.55 -3.99 20.58
N ASP A 185 -10.28 -5.03 20.17
CA ASP A 185 -9.67 -6.35 19.92
C ASP A 185 -9.40 -6.70 18.44
N VAL A 186 -9.12 -5.72 17.57
CA VAL A 186 -8.75 -6.01 16.16
C VAL A 186 -7.24 -6.25 15.98
N PHE A 187 -6.40 -5.90 16.96
CA PHE A 187 -4.95 -6.15 16.93
C PHE A 187 -4.43 -6.55 18.32
N ASN A 188 -4.77 -7.75 18.78
CA ASN A 188 -4.04 -8.34 19.90
C ASN A 188 -2.93 -9.23 19.34
N LEU A 189 -1.78 -8.61 19.06
CA LEU A 189 -0.49 -9.25 18.81
C LEU A 189 0.25 -9.45 20.15
N ASP A 190 -0.38 -10.08 21.14
CA ASP A 190 0.32 -10.53 22.35
C ASP A 190 0.16 -12.04 22.53
N GLY A 191 0.84 -12.74 21.63
CA GLY A 191 1.20 -14.15 21.76
C GLY A 191 2.71 -14.32 21.93
N CYS A 192 3.40 -13.45 22.69
CA CYS A 192 4.76 -13.70 23.19
C CYS A 192 5.23 -12.63 24.19
N SER A 193 5.27 -12.98 25.47
CA SER A 193 6.37 -12.59 26.38
C SER A 193 6.39 -13.46 27.64
N LEU A 194 7.37 -14.36 27.68
CA LEU A 194 8.33 -14.52 28.77
C LEU A 194 7.79 -14.55 30.22
N MET A 195 7.43 -15.75 30.70
CA MET A 195 8.00 -16.44 31.88
C MET A 195 7.33 -17.79 32.09
#